data_AF-A0A7H8J0F3-F1
#
_entry.id   AF-A0A7H8J0F3-F1
#
_cell.length_a   1.000
_cell.length_b   1.000
_cell.length_c   1.000
_cell.angle_alpha   90.00
_cell.angle_beta   90.00
_cell.angle_gamma   90.00
#
_symmetry.space_group_name_H-M   'P 1'
#
loop_
_entity.id
_entity.type
_entity.pdbx_description
1 polymer ?
#
loop_
_entity_poly.entity_id
_entity_poly.type
_entity_poly.pdbx_seq_one_letter_code
_entity_poly.pdbx_strand_id
1 'polypeptide(L)'
;MLLTTGQAADELGCAVTTFRRLIQAGVLPGLSRRGVRVMVPLEVVQALRDRAVAPLERLQVREIAVLRADVAKPVQEEDRQWLGFSATLPPSDLLKALQGWWRCDAASVAAGEVLPVTLSGYVVAVLTQLTRWEKDNRGRHGFPHAVLAGYVTDLVRPVKELTAPDAADREVADSLLGTHLASHSGGTIAYVTTQSTPV
;
A
#
# COMPACT_ATOMS: atom_id res chain seq x y z
N MET A 1 -21.17 -12.97 12.47
CA MET A 1 -20.30 -13.79 13.34
C MET A 1 -19.07 -12.96 13.69
N LEU A 2 -18.51 -13.07 14.90
CA LEU A 2 -17.29 -12.35 15.30
C LEU A 2 -16.12 -13.32 15.47
N LEU A 3 -14.98 -12.98 14.88
CA LEU A 3 -13.72 -13.72 14.92
C LEU A 3 -12.72 -13.00 15.83
N THR A 4 -11.87 -13.76 16.50
CA THR A 4 -10.64 -13.20 17.08
C THR A 4 -9.65 -12.84 15.98
N THR A 5 -8.67 -11.99 16.28
CA THR A 5 -7.56 -11.67 15.35
C THR A 5 -6.83 -12.91 14.82
N GLY A 6 -6.69 -13.96 15.64
CA GLY A 6 -6.07 -15.22 15.21
C GLY A 6 -6.91 -15.92 14.14
N GLN A 7 -8.19 -16.15 14.44
CA GLN A 7 -9.13 -16.76 13.50
C GLN A 7 -9.26 -15.95 12.20
N ALA A 8 -9.33 -14.62 12.29
CA ALA A 8 -9.37 -13.76 11.10
C ALA A 8 -8.12 -13.88 10.22
N ALA A 9 -6.95 -14.03 10.84
CA ALA A 9 -5.69 -14.23 10.11
C ALA A 9 -5.63 -15.62 9.45
N ASP A 10 -6.08 -16.65 10.16
CA ASP A 10 -6.17 -18.03 9.65
C ASP A 10 -7.12 -18.12 8.44
N GLU A 11 -8.29 -17.48 8.51
CA GLU A 11 -9.25 -17.39 7.40
C GLU A 11 -8.69 -16.68 6.15
N LEU A 12 -7.75 -15.74 6.33
CA LEU A 12 -7.02 -15.10 5.23
C LEU A 12 -5.75 -15.84 4.80
N GLY A 13 -5.41 -16.94 5.47
CA GLY A 13 -4.17 -17.67 5.22
C GLY A 13 -2.91 -16.83 5.47
N CYS A 14 -2.96 -15.89 6.42
CA CYS A 14 -1.84 -14.98 6.69
C CYS A 14 -1.39 -15.02 8.15
N ALA A 15 -0.19 -14.50 8.43
CA ALA A 15 0.29 -14.40 9.80
C ALA A 15 -0.56 -13.41 10.62
N VAL A 16 -0.78 -13.70 11.91
CA VAL A 16 -1.51 -12.80 12.83
C VAL A 16 -0.91 -11.39 12.86
N THR A 17 0.42 -11.26 12.72
CA THR A 17 1.10 -9.95 12.65
C THR A 17 0.72 -9.18 11.38
N THR A 18 0.60 -9.86 10.23
CA THR A 18 0.13 -9.28 8.97
C THR A 18 -1.28 -8.74 9.09
N PHE A 19 -2.20 -9.50 9.71
CA PHE A 19 -3.56 -9.02 9.94
C PHE A 19 -3.62 -7.86 10.94
N ARG A 20 -2.81 -7.90 12.02
CA ARG A 20 -2.72 -6.79 12.98
C ARG A 20 -2.28 -5.48 12.35
N ARG A 21 -1.44 -5.51 11.31
CA ARG A 21 -1.05 -4.30 10.59
C ARG A 21 -2.26 -3.61 9.95
N LEU A 22 -3.19 -4.37 9.36
CA LEU A 22 -4.42 -3.82 8.79
C LEU A 22 -5.29 -3.15 9.87
N ILE A 23 -5.40 -3.76 11.04
CA ILE A 23 -6.10 -3.17 12.19
C ILE A 23 -5.42 -1.85 12.61
N GLN A 24 -4.09 -1.87 12.80
CA GLN A 24 -3.33 -0.74 13.32
C GLN A 24 -3.25 0.43 12.34
N ALA A 25 -3.27 0.17 11.03
CA ALA A 25 -3.34 1.20 9.99
C ALA A 25 -4.73 1.83 9.85
N GLY A 26 -5.73 1.36 10.59
CA GLY A 26 -7.07 1.95 10.63
C GLY A 26 -7.92 1.69 9.38
N VAL A 27 -7.55 0.72 8.54
CA VAL A 27 -8.24 0.44 7.26
C VAL A 27 -9.42 -0.54 7.39
N LEU A 28 -9.71 -1.03 8.59
CA LEU A 28 -10.79 -2.00 8.84
C LEU A 28 -11.87 -1.38 9.74
N PRO A 29 -13.06 -1.04 9.20
CA PRO A 29 -14.17 -0.51 10.00
C PRO A 29 -14.85 -1.59 10.85
N GLY A 30 -15.67 -1.17 11.81
CA GLY A 30 -16.60 -2.05 12.53
C GLY A 30 -15.95 -3.03 13.51
N LEU A 31 -14.66 -2.85 13.81
CA LEU A 31 -13.98 -3.65 14.83
C LEU A 31 -14.53 -3.33 16.22
N SER A 32 -14.71 -4.37 17.04
CA SER A 32 -15.12 -4.22 18.44
C SER A 32 -14.07 -4.81 19.38
N ARG A 33 -14.20 -4.54 20.68
CA ARG A 33 -13.32 -5.10 21.71
C ARG A 33 -14.10 -5.90 22.72
N ARG A 34 -13.52 -7.04 23.14
CA ARG A 34 -13.98 -7.83 24.28
C ARG A 34 -12.80 -8.01 25.24
N GLY A 35 -12.71 -7.14 26.24
CA GLY A 35 -11.51 -6.97 27.06
C GLY A 35 -10.32 -6.54 26.20
N VAL A 36 -9.22 -7.29 26.27
CA VAL A 36 -8.00 -7.03 25.47
C VAL A 36 -8.07 -7.57 24.03
N ARG A 37 -9.12 -8.33 23.68
CA ARG A 37 -9.24 -8.97 22.37
C ARG A 37 -9.98 -8.05 21.39
N VAL A 38 -9.39 -7.84 20.22
CA VAL A 38 -10.09 -7.26 19.07
C VAL A 38 -10.94 -8.34 18.43
N MET A 39 -12.22 -8.01 18.22
CA MET A 39 -13.20 -8.87 17.57
C MET A 39 -13.48 -8.30 16.18
N VAL A 40 -13.35 -9.17 15.18
CA VAL A 40 -13.43 -8.85 13.76
C VAL A 40 -14.72 -9.45 13.21
N PRO A 41 -15.59 -8.68 12.56
CA PRO A 41 -16.74 -9.26 11.88
C PRO A 41 -16.31 -10.20 10.75
N LEU A 42 -16.98 -11.34 10.59
CA LEU A 42 -16.67 -12.31 9.53
C LEU A 42 -16.72 -11.67 8.14
N GLU A 43 -17.68 -10.79 7.91
CA GLU A 43 -17.86 -10.08 6.65
C GLU A 43 -16.66 -9.19 6.28
N VAL A 44 -15.92 -8.68 7.28
CA VAL A 44 -14.67 -7.93 7.05
C VAL A 44 -13.62 -8.86 6.44
N VAL A 45 -13.49 -10.06 7.00
CA VAL A 45 -12.52 -11.06 6.56
C VAL A 45 -12.87 -11.59 5.17
N GLN A 46 -14.15 -11.87 4.93
CA GLN A 46 -14.64 -12.29 3.61
C GLN A 46 -14.39 -11.21 2.55
N ALA A 47 -14.71 -9.95 2.86
CA ALA A 47 -14.48 -8.84 1.93
C ALA A 47 -13.00 -8.65 1.57
N LEU A 48 -12.09 -8.92 2.49
CA LEU A 48 -10.64 -8.91 2.23
C LEU A 48 -10.21 -10.09 1.37
N ARG A 49 -10.65 -11.31 1.73
CA ARG A 49 -10.32 -12.54 0.99
C ARG A 49 -10.78 -12.49 -0.46
N ASP A 50 -11.97 -11.96 -0.67
CA ASP A 50 -12.64 -11.96 -1.98
C ASP A 50 -12.22 -10.72 -2.82
N ARG A 51 -11.15 -10.00 -2.42
CA ARG A 51 -10.64 -8.86 -3.20
C ARG A 51 -10.13 -9.29 -4.56
N ALA A 52 -10.51 -8.51 -5.56
CA ALA A 52 -9.95 -8.63 -6.90
C ALA A 52 -8.43 -8.47 -6.86
N VAL A 53 -7.75 -9.28 -7.68
CA VAL A 53 -6.32 -9.12 -7.96
C VAL A 53 -6.13 -7.79 -8.71
N ALA A 54 -5.04 -7.08 -8.41
CA ALA A 54 -4.67 -5.85 -9.10
C ALA A 54 -4.56 -6.10 -10.62
N PRO A 55 -5.28 -5.34 -11.47
CA PRO A 55 -5.31 -5.55 -12.92
C PRO A 55 -4.08 -4.95 -13.60
N LEU A 56 -2.90 -5.49 -13.31
CA LEU A 56 -1.62 -4.95 -13.78
C LEU A 56 -1.47 -4.98 -15.30
N GLU A 57 -2.18 -5.88 -15.99
CA GLU A 57 -2.19 -6.00 -17.45
C GLU A 57 -2.72 -4.76 -18.17
N ARG A 58 -3.40 -3.86 -17.44
CA ARG A 58 -3.88 -2.58 -17.95
C ARG A 58 -2.80 -1.50 -17.98
N LEU A 59 -1.67 -1.74 -17.31
CA LEU A 59 -0.53 -0.83 -17.30
C LEU A 59 0.30 -1.03 -18.57
N GLN A 60 0.72 0.07 -19.22
CA GLN A 60 1.47 0.03 -20.49
C GLN A 60 2.98 -0.16 -20.31
N VAL A 61 3.43 -0.44 -19.10
CA VAL A 61 4.83 -0.74 -18.75
C VAL A 61 5.00 -2.25 -18.60
N ARG A 62 6.22 -2.79 -18.64
CA ARG A 62 6.49 -4.24 -18.52
C ARG A 62 6.61 -4.74 -17.09
N GLU A 63 7.06 -3.87 -16.20
CA GLU A 63 7.31 -4.15 -14.80
C GLU A 63 7.02 -2.88 -14.00
N ILE A 64 6.50 -3.04 -12.80
CA ILE A 64 6.34 -1.96 -11.83
C ILE A 64 7.05 -2.28 -10.53
N ALA A 65 7.54 -1.23 -9.88
CA ALA A 65 7.95 -1.31 -8.49
C ALA A 65 6.72 -1.28 -7.57
N VAL A 66 6.79 -1.97 -6.44
CA VAL A 66 5.75 -2.02 -5.40
C VAL A 66 6.39 -1.68 -4.06
N LEU A 67 5.88 -0.64 -3.40
CA LEU A 67 6.31 -0.27 -2.05
C LEU A 67 5.56 -1.10 -1.02
N ARG A 68 6.29 -1.86 -0.22
CA ARG A 68 5.72 -2.66 0.89
C ARG A 68 5.82 -1.85 2.17
N ALA A 69 4.75 -1.12 2.48
CA ALA A 69 4.68 -0.28 3.66
C ALA A 69 4.48 -1.11 4.93
N ASP A 70 5.02 -0.61 6.03
CA ASP A 70 4.58 -0.98 7.38
C ASP A 70 3.54 0.04 7.87
N VAL A 71 2.94 -0.24 9.02
CA VAL A 71 2.05 0.71 9.70
C VAL A 71 2.82 2.00 10.02
N ALA A 72 2.19 3.14 9.81
CA ALA A 72 2.77 4.44 10.11
C ALA A 72 3.27 4.50 11.57
N LYS A 73 4.52 4.94 11.72
CA LYS A 73 5.17 5.18 13.01
C LYS A 73 5.75 6.59 13.04
N PRO A 74 5.71 7.28 14.18
CA PRO A 74 6.36 8.58 14.31
C PRO A 74 7.87 8.42 14.17
N VAL A 75 8.49 9.38 13.49
CA VAL A 75 9.95 9.50 13.36
C VAL A 75 10.38 10.93 13.62
N GLN A 76 11.61 11.12 14.07
CA GLN A 76 12.22 12.44 14.25
C GLN A 76 13.21 12.68 13.11
N GLU A 77 12.69 13.10 11.96
CA GLU A 77 13.50 13.53 10.82
C GLU A 77 13.08 14.94 10.41
N GLU A 78 14.01 15.75 9.88
CA GLU A 78 13.75 17.17 9.59
C GLU A 78 12.56 17.37 8.64
N ASP A 79 12.43 16.52 7.62
CA ASP A 79 11.46 16.70 6.54
C ASP A 79 10.20 15.83 6.67
N ARG A 80 10.16 14.90 7.64
CA ARG A 80 9.02 14.01 7.86
C ARG A 80 8.81 13.61 9.33
N GLN A 81 7.55 13.55 9.72
CA GLN A 81 7.14 13.13 11.07
C GLN A 81 6.72 11.66 11.15
N TRP A 82 6.49 11.02 10.00
CA TRP A 82 5.96 9.66 9.90
C TRP A 82 6.72 8.83 8.89
N LEU A 83 6.77 7.52 9.14
CA LEU A 83 7.22 6.51 8.18
C LEU A 83 6.19 5.38 8.11
N GLY A 84 5.71 5.06 6.91
CA GLY A 84 4.71 4.01 6.67
C GLY A 84 3.32 4.56 6.35
N PHE A 85 2.30 3.69 6.43
CA PHE A 85 0.93 4.00 6.03
C PHE A 85 -0.04 3.97 7.22
N SER A 86 -0.96 4.94 7.28
CA SER A 86 -2.17 4.90 8.11
C SER A 86 -3.29 5.67 7.42
N ALA A 87 -4.50 5.13 7.45
CA ALA A 87 -5.71 5.75 6.92
C ALA A 87 -6.08 7.07 7.63
N THR A 88 -5.53 7.30 8.83
CA THR A 88 -5.81 8.49 9.64
C THR A 88 -4.84 9.65 9.37
N LEU A 89 -3.80 9.45 8.56
CA LEU A 89 -2.86 10.52 8.24
C LEU A 89 -3.47 11.48 7.21
N PRO A 90 -3.25 12.79 7.35
CA PRO A 90 -3.54 13.74 6.29
C PRO A 90 -2.78 13.40 5.00
N PRO A 91 -3.33 13.71 3.80
CA PRO A 91 -2.69 13.39 2.52
C PRO A 91 -1.25 13.90 2.39
N SER A 92 -0.97 15.10 2.91
CA SER A 92 0.38 15.69 2.89
C SER A 92 1.39 14.91 3.71
N ASP A 93 0.99 14.41 4.88
CA ASP A 93 1.84 13.63 5.76
C ASP A 93 2.02 12.22 5.23
N LEU A 94 0.95 11.66 4.66
CA LEU A 94 1.00 10.36 3.99
C LEU A 94 1.97 10.38 2.81
N LEU A 95 1.91 11.42 1.97
CA LEU A 95 2.85 11.59 0.86
C LEU A 95 4.31 11.64 1.36
N LYS A 96 4.62 12.49 2.34
CA LYS A 96 5.97 12.58 2.92
C LYS A 96 6.44 11.27 3.55
N ALA A 97 5.54 10.53 4.19
CA ALA A 97 5.85 9.22 4.78
C ALA A 97 6.17 8.14 3.74
N LEU A 98 5.68 8.31 2.51
CA LEU A 98 5.78 7.35 1.41
C LEU A 98 6.76 7.78 0.30
N GLN A 99 7.37 8.97 0.37
CA GLN A 99 8.24 9.51 -0.68
C GLN A 99 9.71 9.04 -0.65
N GLY A 100 10.07 8.05 0.17
CA GLY A 100 11.34 7.35 -0.04
C GLY A 100 12.29 7.19 1.14
N TRP A 101 13.56 7.15 0.75
CA TRP A 101 14.75 6.61 1.41
C TRP A 101 14.79 5.08 1.48
N TRP A 102 14.62 4.44 0.32
CA TRP A 102 14.70 2.98 0.18
C TRP A 102 15.91 2.53 -0.62
N ARG A 103 16.40 1.31 -0.35
CA ARG A 103 17.29 0.63 -1.29
C ARG A 103 16.45 0.03 -2.41
N CYS A 104 16.66 0.51 -3.63
CA CYS A 104 15.97 0.07 -4.84
C CYS A 104 16.80 0.43 -6.09
N ASP A 105 16.39 -0.11 -7.23
CA ASP A 105 16.78 0.35 -8.55
C ASP A 105 15.84 1.51 -8.93
N ALA A 106 16.34 2.74 -8.79
CA ALA A 106 15.53 3.93 -9.04
C ALA A 106 15.17 4.11 -10.52
N ALA A 107 15.97 3.59 -11.45
CA ALA A 107 15.66 3.65 -12.87
C ALA A 107 14.46 2.75 -13.20
N SER A 108 14.40 1.56 -12.61
CA SER A 108 13.25 0.66 -12.74
C SER A 108 11.99 1.20 -12.08
N VAL A 109 12.10 1.86 -10.92
CA VAL A 109 10.96 2.57 -10.29
C VAL A 109 10.44 3.69 -11.19
N ALA A 110 11.34 4.51 -11.75
CA ALA A 110 10.98 5.60 -12.65
C ALA A 110 10.35 5.10 -13.95
N ALA A 111 10.88 4.03 -14.54
CA ALA A 111 10.37 3.42 -15.77
C ALA A 111 9.00 2.75 -15.60
N GLY A 112 8.66 2.34 -14.38
CA GLY A 112 7.33 1.79 -14.05
C GLY A 112 6.23 2.85 -13.98
N GLU A 113 6.58 4.14 -13.89
CA GLU A 113 5.72 5.34 -13.83
C GLU A 113 4.75 5.42 -12.63
N VAL A 114 4.33 4.28 -12.09
CA VAL A 114 3.46 4.11 -10.94
C VAL A 114 4.14 3.26 -9.88
N LEU A 115 3.92 3.61 -8.61
CA LEU A 115 4.37 2.86 -7.44
C LEU A 115 3.17 2.58 -6.53
N PRO A 116 2.53 1.40 -6.67
CA PRO A 116 1.54 0.95 -5.72
C PRO A 116 2.19 0.73 -4.35
N VAL A 117 1.54 1.25 -3.32
CA VAL A 117 1.92 1.07 -1.92
C VAL A 117 1.01 0.01 -1.34
N THR A 118 1.60 -1.09 -0.89
CA THR A 118 0.89 -2.21 -0.30
C THR A 118 1.06 -2.25 1.21
N LEU A 119 -0.02 -2.56 1.91
CA LEU A 119 -0.01 -2.97 3.31
C LEU A 119 -0.61 -4.36 3.40
N SER A 120 0.19 -5.32 3.88
CA SER A 120 -0.24 -6.72 4.00
C SER A 120 -0.83 -7.32 2.71
N GLY A 121 -0.31 -6.91 1.55
CA GLY A 121 -0.74 -7.40 0.23
C GLY A 121 -1.88 -6.61 -0.43
N TYR A 122 -2.47 -5.63 0.25
CA TYR A 122 -3.52 -4.78 -0.34
C TYR A 122 -2.94 -3.44 -0.76
N VAL A 123 -3.31 -2.95 -1.94
CA VAL A 123 -2.91 -1.62 -2.41
C VAL A 123 -3.67 -0.55 -1.62
N VAL A 124 -2.95 0.18 -0.78
CA VAL A 124 -3.51 1.19 0.14
C VAL A 124 -3.22 2.62 -0.29
N ALA A 125 -2.20 2.84 -1.12
CA ALA A 125 -1.93 4.12 -1.77
C ALA A 125 -1.27 3.88 -3.13
N VAL A 126 -1.28 4.90 -3.97
CA VAL A 126 -0.60 4.89 -5.28
C VAL A 126 0.17 6.18 -5.44
N LEU A 127 1.47 6.07 -5.74
CA LEU A 127 2.31 7.21 -6.11
C LEU A 127 2.58 7.22 -7.61
N THR A 128 2.64 8.41 -8.21
CA THR A 128 3.01 8.65 -9.61
C THR A 128 4.11 9.73 -9.68
N GLN A 129 4.52 10.13 -10.88
CA GLN A 129 5.54 11.17 -11.11
C GLN A 129 6.91 10.85 -10.47
N LEU A 130 7.34 9.59 -10.60
CA LEU A 130 8.57 9.05 -10.00
C LEU A 130 9.82 9.24 -10.89
N THR A 131 9.72 10.05 -11.94
CA THR A 131 10.76 10.17 -12.99
C THR A 131 12.06 10.82 -12.51
N ARG A 132 12.03 11.50 -11.36
CA ARG A 132 13.20 12.14 -10.75
C ARG A 132 13.41 11.60 -9.34
N TRP A 133 14.65 11.25 -9.04
CA TRP A 133 15.04 10.72 -7.74
C TRP A 133 16.32 11.34 -7.24
N GLU A 134 16.50 11.27 -5.93
CA GLU A 134 17.72 11.63 -5.22
C GLU A 134 18.38 10.39 -4.66
N LYS A 135 19.67 10.48 -4.32
CA LYS A 135 20.43 9.38 -3.70
C LYS A 135 21.15 9.91 -2.46
N ASP A 136 20.95 9.25 -1.32
CA ASP A 136 21.69 9.58 -0.10
C ASP A 136 23.09 8.93 -0.08
N ASN A 137 23.87 9.30 0.94
CA ASN A 137 25.21 8.74 1.19
C ASN A 137 25.21 7.26 1.58
N ARG A 138 24.04 6.63 1.82
CA ARG A 138 23.86 5.20 2.13
C ARG A 138 23.34 4.42 0.92
N GLY A 139 23.24 5.06 -0.24
CA GLY A 139 22.75 4.47 -1.48
C GLY A 139 21.24 4.22 -1.51
N ARG A 140 20.47 4.93 -0.68
CA ARG A 140 19.00 4.91 -0.69
C ARG A 140 18.48 6.01 -1.60
N HIS A 141 17.36 5.74 -2.25
CA HIS A 141 16.73 6.67 -3.17
C HIS A 141 15.46 7.28 -2.58
N GLY A 142 15.29 8.58 -2.81
CA GLY A 142 14.09 9.35 -2.50
C GLY A 142 13.45 9.88 -3.77
N PHE A 143 12.13 10.05 -3.77
CA PHE A 143 11.34 10.53 -4.91
C PHE A 143 10.57 11.80 -4.49
N PRO A 144 11.27 12.94 -4.33
CA PRO A 144 10.69 14.15 -3.73
C PRO A 144 9.57 14.78 -4.59
N HIS A 145 9.54 14.45 -5.87
CA HIS A 145 8.53 14.92 -6.82
C HIS A 145 7.36 13.94 -7.00
N ALA A 146 7.35 12.83 -6.28
CA ALA A 146 6.25 11.88 -6.39
C ALA A 146 4.93 12.54 -5.98
N VAL A 147 3.86 12.19 -6.68
CA VAL A 147 2.50 12.65 -6.39
C VAL A 147 1.72 11.51 -5.76
N LEU A 148 0.99 11.80 -4.68
CA LEU A 148 -0.02 10.88 -4.16
C LEU A 148 -1.20 10.91 -5.11
N ALA A 149 -1.37 9.87 -5.93
CA ALA A 149 -2.48 9.79 -6.88
C ALA A 149 -3.79 9.42 -6.18
N GLY A 150 -3.70 8.60 -5.13
CA GLY A 150 -4.80 8.37 -4.20
C GLY A 150 -4.45 7.36 -3.12
N TYR A 151 -5.37 7.17 -2.17
CA TYR A 151 -5.24 6.24 -1.05
C TYR A 151 -6.60 5.71 -0.59
N VAL A 152 -6.59 4.63 0.20
CA VAL A 152 -7.81 4.06 0.80
C VAL A 152 -7.92 4.39 2.29
N THR A 153 -9.14 4.63 2.76
CA THR A 153 -9.43 4.78 4.20
C THR A 153 -10.18 3.58 4.78
N ASP A 154 -10.76 2.73 3.93
CA ASP A 154 -11.49 1.52 4.26
C ASP A 154 -11.13 0.43 3.23
N LEU A 155 -10.76 -0.78 3.65
CA LEU A 155 -10.47 -1.92 2.77
C LEU A 155 -11.61 -2.96 2.70
N VAL A 156 -12.69 -2.80 3.45
CA VAL A 156 -13.88 -3.66 3.47
C VAL A 156 -14.91 -3.19 2.45
N ARG A 157 -15.07 -1.88 2.30
CA ARG A 157 -15.72 -1.25 1.16
C ARG A 157 -14.78 -0.14 0.71
N PRO A 158 -13.99 -0.33 -0.36
CA PRO A 158 -12.89 0.57 -0.68
C PRO A 158 -13.37 2.01 -0.83
N VAL A 159 -13.12 2.82 0.19
CA VAL A 159 -13.32 4.26 0.16
C VAL A 159 -11.99 4.84 -0.30
N LYS A 160 -11.99 5.36 -1.53
CA LYS A 160 -10.81 5.87 -2.22
C LYS A 160 -10.84 7.39 -2.22
N GLU A 161 -9.75 7.99 -1.76
CA GLU A 161 -9.50 9.43 -1.88
C GLU A 161 -8.54 9.62 -3.05
N LEU A 162 -9.04 10.14 -4.18
CA LEU A 162 -8.24 10.40 -5.37
C LEU A 162 -7.74 11.86 -5.33
N THR A 163 -6.42 12.03 -5.29
CA THR A 163 -5.78 13.33 -5.02
C THR A 163 -4.92 13.83 -6.18
N ALA A 164 -4.61 12.99 -7.18
CA ALA A 164 -3.83 13.40 -8.34
C ALA A 164 -4.52 14.53 -9.12
N PRO A 165 -3.76 15.56 -9.59
CA PRO A 165 -4.30 16.60 -10.45
C PRO A 165 -4.59 16.09 -11.87
N ASP A 166 -3.77 15.18 -12.37
CA ASP A 166 -3.93 14.57 -13.70
C ASP A 166 -4.99 13.47 -13.72
N ALA A 167 -5.74 13.35 -14.82
CA ALA A 167 -6.82 12.40 -14.95
C ALA A 167 -6.33 10.95 -15.12
N ALA A 168 -5.25 10.74 -15.88
CA ALA A 168 -4.70 9.40 -16.09
C ALA A 168 -4.14 8.83 -14.78
N ASP A 169 -3.45 9.66 -13.99
CA ASP A 169 -2.98 9.27 -12.65
C ASP A 169 -4.14 8.85 -11.73
N ARG A 170 -5.28 9.55 -11.78
CA ARG A 170 -6.48 9.20 -11.01
C ARG A 170 -7.11 7.90 -11.50
N GLU A 171 -7.18 7.67 -12.80
CA GLU A 171 -7.71 6.42 -13.37
C GLU A 171 -6.86 5.21 -12.97
N VAL A 172 -5.54 5.34 -13.04
CA VAL A 172 -4.60 4.30 -12.58
C VAL A 172 -4.80 4.05 -11.09
N ALA A 173 -4.84 5.09 -10.26
CA ALA A 173 -5.07 4.95 -8.83
C ALA A 173 -6.42 4.27 -8.53
N ASP A 174 -7.50 4.69 -9.18
CA ASP A 174 -8.82 4.09 -9.01
C ASP A 174 -8.82 2.60 -9.38
N SER A 175 -8.12 2.20 -10.44
CA SER A 175 -8.06 0.79 -10.86
C SER A 175 -7.30 -0.10 -9.87
N LEU A 176 -6.34 0.44 -9.13
CA LEU A 176 -5.45 -0.32 -8.24
C LEU A 176 -5.87 -0.28 -6.78
N LEU A 177 -6.40 0.84 -6.28
CA LEU A 177 -6.68 1.02 -4.85
C LEU A 177 -7.70 0.00 -4.31
N GLY A 178 -7.33 -0.64 -3.20
CA GLY A 178 -8.13 -1.66 -2.54
C GLY A 178 -8.02 -3.07 -3.13
N THR A 179 -7.31 -3.24 -4.25
CA THR A 179 -7.04 -4.56 -4.85
C THR A 179 -5.97 -5.33 -4.07
N HIS A 180 -5.94 -6.64 -4.25
CA HIS A 180 -4.87 -7.49 -3.74
C HIS A 180 -3.72 -7.56 -4.75
N LEU A 181 -2.51 -7.22 -4.32
CA LEU A 181 -1.28 -7.26 -5.10
C LEU A 181 -0.23 -8.07 -4.35
N ALA A 182 -0.08 -9.33 -4.75
CA ALA A 182 0.98 -10.19 -4.22
C ALA A 182 2.35 -9.67 -4.68
N SER A 183 3.31 -9.60 -3.74
CA SER A 183 4.70 -9.28 -4.06
C SER A 183 5.62 -10.20 -3.25
N HIS A 184 6.55 -10.86 -3.95
CA HIS A 184 7.50 -11.81 -3.33
C HIS A 184 8.79 -11.10 -2.86
N SER A 185 9.55 -11.79 -2.00
CA SER A 185 10.63 -11.31 -1.12
C SER A 185 11.77 -10.47 -1.75
N GLY A 186 12.35 -9.53 -0.96
CA GLY A 186 13.67 -8.91 -1.25
C GLY A 186 14.02 -7.64 -0.46
N GLY A 187 13.04 -6.77 -0.17
CA GLY A 187 13.29 -5.48 0.51
C GLY A 187 12.03 -4.60 0.60
N THR A 188 12.17 -3.33 1.00
CA THR A 188 11.00 -2.42 1.08
C THR A 188 10.33 -2.22 -0.28
N ILE A 189 11.11 -2.25 -1.38
CA ILE A 189 10.62 -2.26 -2.75
C ILE A 189 10.68 -3.68 -3.31
N ALA A 190 9.60 -4.12 -3.94
CA ALA A 190 9.52 -5.32 -4.77
C ALA A 190 9.27 -4.93 -6.23
N TYR A 191 9.45 -5.86 -7.17
CA TYR A 191 9.18 -5.65 -8.59
C TYR A 191 8.25 -6.74 -9.09
N VAL A 192 7.25 -6.36 -9.88
CA VAL A 192 6.20 -7.25 -10.39
C VAL A 192 6.02 -6.99 -11.88
N THR A 193 6.03 -8.05 -12.67
CA THR A 193 5.74 -7.99 -14.10
C THR A 193 4.26 -7.71 -14.32
N THR A 194 3.95 -6.80 -15.22
CA THR A 194 2.57 -6.38 -15.54
C THR A 194 1.91 -7.29 -16.56
N GLN A 195 2.70 -8.00 -17.36
CA GLN A 195 2.25 -8.99 -18.31
C GLN A 195 2.47 -10.38 -17.74
N SER A 196 1.45 -11.23 -17.76
CA SER A 196 1.66 -12.65 -17.60
C SER A 196 2.46 -13.14 -18.80
N THR A 197 3.67 -13.66 -18.58
CA THR A 197 4.33 -14.47 -19.61
C THR A 197 3.37 -15.60 -19.95
N PRO A 198 2.93 -15.78 -21.21
CA PRO A 198 2.18 -16.96 -21.57
C PRO A 198 3.05 -18.18 -21.26
N VAL A 199 2.51 -19.09 -20.44
CA VAL A 199 3.09 -20.41 -20.21
C VAL A 199 2.85 -21.28 -21.45
#